data_AF-A0A3Q0CH97-F1
#
_entry.id   AF-A0A3Q0CH97-F1
#
_cell.length_a   1.000
_cell.length_b   1.000
_cell.length_c   1.000
_cell.angle_alpha   90.00
_cell.angle_beta   90.00
_cell.angle_gamma   90.00
#
_symmetry.space_group_name_H-M   'P 1'
#
loop_
_entity.id
_entity.type
_entity.pdbx_description
1 polymer ?
#
loop_
_entity_poly.entity_id
_entity_poly.type
_entity_poly.pdbx_seq_one_letter_code
_entity_poly.pdbx_strand_id
1 'polypeptide(L)'
;MKNQDKKNGPAKHSNPKSTPGPREAGAEGAQGRPRHTAPAPEAEGSTNQAPGKTEGAQAKAAKSGPLCDVSEELSRQLEDILSTYCVDNNQGGPGEEGAQGEPTEPEDAEKSRTYAARNGEPEPGIPVVNGEKETSKGEPGSEEIRASDEVGDRDHRKPQEKKKAKGLGKEITLLMQTLNTLSTPEEKLAALCKKYAELLEEHRNSQKQMKLLQKKQSQLVQEKDHLRGEHSKAVLARSKLESLCRELQRHNRSLKEEGVQRAREEEEKRKEVTSHFQVTLNDIQLQMEQHNERNSKLRQENMELAERLKKLIEQYELREEHIDKVFKHKDLQQQLVDAKLQQAQEMLKEAEERHQREKEFVRLRPQGCGRD
;
A
#
# COMPACT_ATOMS: atom_id res chain seq x y z
N MET A 1 2.36 -46.08 -11.50
CA MET A 1 3.74 -45.99 -10.96
C MET A 1 3.77 -44.80 -9.99
N LYS A 2 4.21 -44.89 -8.73
CA LYS A 2 5.61 -45.07 -8.23
C LYS A 2 6.53 -44.02 -8.88
N ASN A 3 7.15 -43.05 -8.19
CA ASN A 3 7.67 -42.97 -6.80
C ASN A 3 7.21 -41.63 -6.15
N GLN A 4 7.03 -41.39 -4.84
CA GLN A 4 7.67 -41.84 -3.59
C GLN A 4 9.17 -41.56 -3.47
N ASP A 5 9.53 -40.45 -2.82
CA ASP A 5 10.60 -40.51 -1.82
C ASP A 5 10.27 -39.61 -0.61
N LYS A 6 10.54 -40.13 0.59
CA LYS A 6 10.34 -39.47 1.89
C LYS A 6 11.59 -39.75 2.73
N LYS A 7 12.26 -38.71 3.23
CA LYS A 7 13.20 -38.87 4.36
C LYS A 7 13.01 -37.77 5.40
N ASN A 8 12.58 -38.18 6.58
CA ASN A 8 12.71 -37.44 7.84
C ASN A 8 14.09 -37.70 8.47
N GLY A 9 14.57 -36.79 9.31
CA GLY A 9 15.66 -37.07 10.25
C GLY A 9 16.33 -35.81 10.84
N PRO A 10 16.03 -35.41 12.09
CA PRO A 10 16.64 -34.24 12.72
C PRO A 10 17.87 -34.59 13.59
N ALA A 11 18.87 -33.71 13.61
CA ALA A 11 19.97 -33.69 14.60
C ALA A 11 20.34 -32.23 14.88
N LYS A 12 19.97 -31.70 16.05
CA LYS A 12 20.78 -31.60 17.29
C LYS A 12 21.91 -30.55 17.25
N HIS A 13 21.78 -29.57 18.14
CA HIS A 13 22.69 -28.47 18.39
C HIS A 13 24.12 -28.90 18.76
N SER A 14 25.10 -28.10 18.34
CA SER A 14 26.37 -27.90 19.04
C SER A 14 26.76 -26.42 18.99
N ASN A 15 27.01 -25.82 20.14
CA ASN A 15 27.34 -24.40 20.29
C ASN A 15 28.57 -24.28 21.23
N PRO A 16 29.73 -23.80 20.77
CA PRO A 16 30.87 -23.53 21.65
C PRO A 16 30.79 -22.11 22.20
N LYS A 17 30.59 -22.04 23.52
CA LYS A 17 30.48 -20.82 24.33
C LYS A 17 31.87 -20.24 24.61
N SER A 18 32.11 -19.00 24.19
CA SER A 18 33.35 -18.26 24.49
C SER A 18 33.04 -16.99 25.28
N THR A 19 33.39 -16.97 26.56
CA THR A 19 33.22 -15.83 27.48
C THR A 19 34.58 -15.23 27.84
N PRO A 20 34.82 -13.92 27.66
CA PRO A 20 35.88 -13.21 28.37
C PRO A 20 35.37 -12.73 29.75
N GLY A 21 36.14 -13.00 30.80
CA GLY A 21 35.89 -12.47 32.15
C GLY A 21 36.63 -11.13 32.38
N PRO A 22 36.10 -10.21 33.21
CA PRO A 22 36.70 -8.90 33.46
C PRO A 22 37.65 -8.89 34.66
N ARG A 23 38.67 -8.01 34.61
CA ARG A 23 39.54 -7.49 35.69
C ARG A 23 40.50 -6.46 35.06
N GLU A 24 40.88 -5.36 35.69
CA GLU A 24 40.41 -4.72 36.91
C GLU A 24 40.83 -3.23 36.84
N ALA A 25 40.11 -2.33 37.51
CA ALA A 25 40.53 -0.93 37.61
C ALA A 25 41.46 -0.74 38.82
N GLY A 26 42.57 -0.02 38.63
CA GLY A 26 43.48 0.38 39.71
C GLY A 26 43.95 1.81 39.48
N ALA A 27 43.65 2.70 40.42
CA ALA A 27 43.96 4.12 40.36
C ALA A 27 44.99 4.51 41.43
N GLU A 28 45.59 5.69 41.25
CA GLU A 28 46.47 6.41 42.20
C GLU A 28 47.84 5.74 42.49
N GLY A 29 48.90 6.46 42.84
CA GLY A 29 49.07 7.91 42.85
C GLY A 29 50.46 8.36 43.34
N ALA A 30 51.04 9.34 42.64
CA ALA A 30 51.96 10.40 43.09
C ALA A 30 53.27 10.14 43.90
N GLN A 31 54.22 11.07 43.64
CA GLN A 31 55.36 11.53 44.46
C GLN A 31 56.74 10.85 44.31
N GLY A 32 57.79 11.66 44.09
CA GLY A 32 59.20 11.25 44.15
C GLY A 32 60.19 12.01 43.24
N ARG A 33 60.60 13.24 43.61
CA ARG A 33 61.72 14.00 42.99
C ARG A 33 62.62 14.55 44.11
N PRO A 34 63.96 14.31 44.12
CA PRO A 34 64.97 15.28 43.60
C PRO A 34 66.24 14.59 43.01
N ARG A 35 67.29 15.21 42.41
CA ARG A 35 67.63 16.54 41.83
C ARG A 35 69.01 16.36 41.09
N HIS A 36 69.50 17.40 40.40
CA HIS A 36 70.88 17.58 39.87
C HIS A 36 71.25 16.72 38.64
N THR A 37 72.00 17.18 37.62
CA THR A 37 72.68 18.48 37.35
C THR A 37 72.85 18.69 35.83
N ALA A 38 72.91 19.94 35.36
CA ALA A 38 73.37 20.29 34.00
C ALA A 38 74.93 20.44 33.97
N PRO A 39 75.57 20.56 32.80
CA PRO A 39 75.72 21.90 32.19
C PRO A 39 75.58 21.97 30.65
N ALA A 40 75.37 23.19 30.15
CA ALA A 40 75.59 23.60 28.75
C ALA A 40 76.97 24.29 28.61
N PRO A 41 77.42 24.57 27.37
CA PRO A 41 77.47 25.97 26.86
C PRO A 41 76.68 26.09 25.52
N GLU A 42 76.03 27.21 25.16
CA GLU A 42 76.54 28.56 24.78
C GLU A 42 77.41 28.54 23.49
N ALA A 43 77.37 29.50 22.53
CA ALA A 43 76.70 30.80 22.37
C ALA A 43 76.50 31.08 20.83
N GLU A 44 76.03 32.20 20.25
CA GLU A 44 75.40 33.49 20.63
C GLU A 44 74.75 34.12 19.36
N GLY A 45 73.96 35.20 19.49
CA GLY A 45 73.68 36.19 18.43
C GLY A 45 72.27 36.09 17.81
N SER A 46 71.22 36.78 18.30
CA SER A 46 71.00 38.24 18.38
C SER A 46 70.90 38.90 16.98
N THR A 47 69.87 39.68 16.60
CA THR A 47 69.35 40.87 17.31
C THR A 47 67.91 41.26 16.89
N ASN A 48 67.24 42.05 17.73
CA ASN A 48 65.85 42.56 17.65
C ASN A 48 65.48 43.46 16.44
N GLN A 49 64.20 43.45 16.02
CA GLN A 49 63.24 44.54 16.32
C GLN A 49 61.78 44.30 15.85
N ALA A 50 60.83 44.72 16.67
CA ALA A 50 59.42 45.03 16.36
C ALA A 50 59.27 46.58 16.27
N PRO A 51 58.12 47.23 15.92
CA PRO A 51 56.73 46.76 16.08
C PRO A 51 55.70 47.15 14.96
N GLY A 52 54.46 46.63 15.05
CA GLY A 52 53.32 47.33 14.43
C GLY A 52 52.07 46.51 14.05
N LYS A 53 51.02 46.60 14.88
CA LYS A 53 49.57 46.60 14.52
C LYS A 53 48.90 45.35 13.91
N THR A 54 48.00 44.77 14.73
CA THR A 54 46.62 44.34 14.43
C THR A 54 46.29 43.63 13.11
N GLU A 55 45.85 42.36 13.19
CA GLU A 55 44.46 41.99 12.84
C GLU A 55 44.04 40.55 13.23
N GLY A 56 42.72 40.39 13.42
CA GLY A 56 41.87 39.18 13.33
C GLY A 56 42.47 37.77 13.49
N ALA A 57 42.19 37.14 14.65
CA ALA A 57 42.24 35.69 14.76
C ALA A 57 40.99 35.03 14.13
N GLN A 58 41.18 34.22 13.08
CA GLN A 58 40.23 33.17 12.69
C GLN A 58 40.99 31.90 12.26
N ALA A 59 41.22 31.00 13.23
CA ALA A 59 41.60 29.63 12.92
C ALA A 59 40.40 28.92 12.26
N LYS A 60 40.55 28.52 10.99
CA LYS A 60 39.54 27.69 10.31
C LYS A 60 39.44 26.35 11.04
N ALA A 61 38.32 26.13 11.74
CA ALA A 61 37.95 24.80 12.18
C ALA A 61 37.80 23.90 10.94
N ALA A 62 38.65 22.89 10.83
CA ALA A 62 38.49 21.85 9.83
C ALA A 62 37.20 21.08 10.16
N LYS A 63 36.17 21.23 9.32
CA LYS A 63 34.96 20.42 9.42
C LYS A 63 35.33 18.98 9.10
N SER A 64 35.33 18.11 10.11
CA SER A 64 35.18 16.67 9.91
C SER A 64 33.87 16.46 9.16
N GLY A 65 33.96 16.00 7.90
CA GLY A 65 32.76 15.62 7.14
C GLY A 65 32.06 14.45 7.85
N PRO A 66 30.72 14.39 7.82
CA PRO A 66 30.03 13.23 8.35
C PRO A 66 30.36 12.03 7.46
N LEU A 67 31.07 11.05 8.03
CA LEU A 67 30.79 9.67 7.68
C LEU A 67 29.38 9.41 8.21
N CYS A 68 28.37 9.64 7.36
CA CYS A 68 27.01 9.23 7.64
C CYS A 68 27.09 7.72 7.89
N ASP A 69 26.73 7.27 9.11
CA ASP A 69 26.76 5.85 9.39
C ASP A 69 25.75 5.20 8.44
N VAL A 70 26.16 4.18 7.69
CA VAL A 70 25.28 3.50 6.74
C VAL A 70 24.05 2.92 7.48
N SER A 71 24.20 2.65 8.78
CA SER A 71 23.09 2.31 9.68
C SER A 71 22.11 3.47 9.91
N GLU A 72 22.57 4.72 10.02
CA GLU A 72 21.71 5.90 10.19
C GLU A 72 21.01 6.29 8.87
N GLU A 73 21.70 6.19 7.74
CA GLU A 73 21.13 6.41 6.40
C GLU A 73 20.03 5.38 6.08
N LEU A 74 20.29 4.11 6.37
CA LEU A 74 19.30 3.03 6.22
C LEU A 74 18.12 3.20 7.18
N SER A 75 18.36 3.65 8.41
CA SER A 75 17.29 3.95 9.38
C SER A 75 16.41 5.11 8.90
N ARG A 76 17.02 6.16 8.34
CA ARG A 76 16.28 7.28 7.71
C ARG A 76 15.43 6.81 6.53
N GLN A 77 15.98 5.97 5.64
CA GLN A 77 15.19 5.42 4.52
C GLN A 77 14.00 4.59 5.01
N LEU A 78 14.18 3.75 6.03
CA LEU A 78 13.08 2.97 6.61
C LEU A 78 12.01 3.85 7.26
N GLU A 79 12.40 4.93 7.94
CA GLU A 79 11.46 5.87 8.55
C GLU A 79 10.69 6.72 7.52
N ASP A 80 11.33 7.11 6.41
CA ASP A 80 10.68 7.85 5.32
C ASP A 80 9.64 6.98 4.57
N ILE A 81 9.96 5.69 4.38
CA ILE A 81 9.02 4.67 3.87
C ILE A 81 7.84 4.51 4.83
N LEU A 82 8.09 4.33 6.13
CA LEU A 82 7.03 4.18 7.13
C LEU A 82 6.15 5.44 7.21
N SER A 83 6.75 6.63 7.18
CA SER A 83 6.04 7.92 7.18
C SER A 83 5.07 8.04 6.00
N THR A 84 5.53 7.69 4.79
CA THR A 84 4.74 7.75 3.54
C THR A 84 3.45 6.92 3.61
N TYR A 85 3.45 5.78 4.31
CA TYR A 85 2.29 4.89 4.40
C TYR A 85 1.52 4.94 5.74
N CYS A 86 2.09 5.53 6.79
CA CYS A 86 1.41 5.68 8.09
C CYS A 86 0.46 6.89 8.16
N VAL A 87 0.61 7.90 7.30
CA VAL A 87 -0.21 9.12 7.32
C VAL A 87 -1.67 8.86 6.89
N ASP A 88 -1.90 7.94 5.95
CA ASP A 88 -3.23 7.68 5.39
C ASP A 88 -4.20 6.97 6.37
N ASN A 89 -3.70 6.30 7.41
CA ASN A 89 -4.55 5.57 8.35
C ASN A 89 -5.36 6.45 9.32
N ASN A 90 -5.01 7.74 9.45
CA ASN A 90 -5.64 8.66 10.41
C ASN A 90 -6.63 9.65 9.77
N GLN A 91 -6.92 9.55 8.47
CA GLN A 91 -7.77 10.53 7.76
C GLN A 91 -9.02 9.91 7.11
N GLY A 92 -9.63 8.96 7.81
CA GLY A 92 -10.88 8.30 7.44
C GLY A 92 -12.15 9.02 7.92
N GLY A 93 -12.47 10.18 7.34
CA GLY A 93 -13.82 10.78 7.37
C GLY A 93 -14.13 11.77 8.52
N PRO A 94 -14.93 12.83 8.24
CA PRO A 94 -15.40 13.77 9.26
C PRO A 94 -16.55 13.15 10.07
N GLY A 95 -16.29 12.81 11.34
CA GLY A 95 -17.36 12.51 12.29
C GLY A 95 -18.09 13.80 12.70
N GLU A 96 -19.42 13.81 12.61
CA GLU A 96 -20.24 14.94 13.06
C GLU A 96 -20.12 15.13 14.58
N GLU A 97 -20.01 16.38 15.05
CA GLU A 97 -20.16 16.70 16.46
C GLU A 97 -21.59 16.43 16.94
N GLY A 98 -21.78 15.29 17.61
CA GLY A 98 -23.02 14.90 18.27
C GLY A 98 -22.79 14.63 19.76
N ALA A 99 -22.54 15.67 20.55
CA ALA A 99 -22.31 15.52 21.98
C ALA A 99 -23.59 15.14 22.74
N GLN A 100 -23.59 13.99 23.42
CA GLN A 100 -24.26 13.79 24.71
C GLN A 100 -23.64 12.61 25.48
N GLY A 101 -23.70 12.67 26.80
CA GLY A 101 -22.78 11.93 27.68
C GLY A 101 -23.23 10.53 28.12
N GLU A 102 -22.22 9.83 28.66
CA GLU A 102 -22.27 8.66 29.57
C GLU A 102 -23.19 8.85 30.81
N PRO A 103 -23.45 7.82 31.68
CA PRO A 103 -22.66 6.58 31.87
C PRO A 103 -23.40 5.24 32.12
N THR A 104 -22.59 4.18 32.24
CA THR A 104 -22.75 2.94 33.05
C THR A 104 -23.56 1.72 32.57
N GLU A 105 -22.88 0.56 32.67
CA GLU A 105 -23.29 -0.86 32.53
C GLU A 105 -24.15 -1.40 33.71
N PRO A 106 -24.50 -2.72 33.85
CA PRO A 106 -24.31 -3.91 32.98
C PRO A 106 -25.55 -4.81 32.75
N GLU A 107 -25.44 -5.85 31.91
CA GLU A 107 -25.64 -7.29 32.28
C GLU A 107 -25.70 -8.26 31.08
N ASP A 108 -25.35 -9.51 31.40
CA ASP A 108 -25.37 -10.77 30.65
C ASP A 108 -26.30 -10.95 29.42
N ALA A 109 -25.77 -11.61 28.38
CA ALA A 109 -26.11 -13.02 28.14
C ALA A 109 -25.32 -13.68 26.99
N GLU A 110 -24.94 -14.94 27.24
CA GLU A 110 -24.42 -15.94 26.31
C GLU A 110 -24.84 -15.85 24.82
N LYS A 111 -23.86 -15.93 23.91
CA LYS A 111 -23.60 -17.21 23.19
C LYS A 111 -22.37 -17.18 22.29
N SER A 112 -21.38 -17.98 22.66
CA SER A 112 -20.44 -18.53 21.69
C SER A 112 -21.18 -19.36 20.64
N ARG A 113 -21.00 -19.07 19.35
CA ARG A 113 -21.05 -20.11 18.32
C ARG A 113 -19.97 -19.88 17.25
N THR A 114 -18.93 -20.68 17.43
CA THR A 114 -17.76 -20.86 16.59
C THR A 114 -18.10 -21.04 15.11
N TYR A 115 -17.23 -20.51 14.26
CA TYR A 115 -17.10 -20.90 12.85
C TYR A 115 -17.19 -22.41 12.64
N ALA A 116 -17.93 -22.83 11.61
CA ALA A 116 -17.80 -24.15 11.00
C ALA A 116 -17.65 -23.96 9.49
N ALA A 117 -16.41 -23.89 9.02
CA ALA A 117 -16.10 -23.94 7.59
C ALA A 117 -16.34 -25.36 7.07
N ARG A 118 -16.98 -25.48 5.90
CA ARG A 118 -17.05 -26.75 5.15
C ARG A 118 -16.91 -26.48 3.66
N ASN A 119 -15.85 -27.02 3.06
CA ASN A 119 -15.60 -26.97 1.62
C ASN A 119 -16.39 -28.06 0.87
N GLY A 120 -16.80 -27.74 -0.36
CA GLY A 120 -16.81 -28.66 -1.51
C GLY A 120 -17.96 -29.67 -1.63
N GLU A 121 -18.98 -29.32 -2.44
CA GLU A 121 -19.33 -29.95 -3.73
C GLU A 121 -20.56 -29.24 -4.35
N PRO A 122 -20.80 -29.28 -5.67
CA PRO A 122 -21.78 -28.44 -6.38
C PRO A 122 -23.12 -29.15 -6.67
N GLU A 123 -24.23 -28.40 -6.75
CA GLU A 123 -25.52 -28.66 -7.44
C GLU A 123 -26.61 -27.69 -6.90
N PRO A 124 -27.74 -27.45 -7.59
CA PRO A 124 -27.98 -27.36 -9.03
C PRO A 124 -28.43 -25.94 -9.46
N GLY A 125 -28.59 -25.71 -10.76
CA GLY A 125 -28.97 -24.40 -11.32
C GLY A 125 -30.38 -23.92 -10.94
N ILE A 126 -30.50 -22.65 -10.54
CA ILE A 126 -31.78 -21.93 -10.49
C ILE A 126 -32.19 -21.61 -11.94
N PRO A 127 -33.45 -21.86 -12.35
CA PRO A 127 -33.86 -21.72 -13.75
C PRO A 127 -33.81 -20.26 -14.20
N VAL A 128 -32.87 -19.96 -15.10
CA VAL A 128 -32.92 -18.75 -15.93
C VAL A 128 -34.07 -18.93 -16.92
N VAL A 129 -35.16 -18.21 -16.71
CA VAL A 129 -36.21 -18.10 -17.72
C VAL A 129 -35.68 -17.25 -18.87
N ASN A 130 -35.26 -17.93 -19.94
CA ASN A 130 -35.11 -17.33 -21.25
C ASN A 130 -36.45 -16.69 -21.67
N GLY A 131 -36.47 -15.37 -21.84
CA GLY A 131 -37.44 -14.68 -22.68
C GLY A 131 -36.73 -14.31 -23.98
N GLU A 132 -37.25 -14.80 -25.10
CA GLU A 132 -36.52 -14.87 -26.37
C GLU A 132 -36.30 -13.48 -27.02
N LYS A 133 -35.20 -13.37 -27.77
CA LYS A 133 -34.96 -12.25 -28.68
C LYS A 133 -35.28 -12.70 -30.10
N GLU A 134 -36.49 -12.42 -30.57
CA GLU A 134 -36.81 -12.40 -32.00
C GLU A 134 -37.43 -11.07 -32.42
N THR A 135 -37.38 -10.83 -33.73
CA THR A 135 -37.45 -9.49 -34.31
C THR A 135 -38.76 -9.18 -35.00
N SER A 136 -39.07 -7.88 -35.01
CA SER A 136 -39.76 -7.14 -36.09
C SER A 136 -41.29 -7.03 -36.06
N LYS A 137 -41.73 -5.83 -36.51
CA LYS A 137 -43.03 -5.46 -37.08
C LYS A 137 -44.30 -5.67 -36.23
N GLY A 138 -44.90 -4.53 -35.84
CA GLY A 138 -46.36 -4.44 -35.75
C GLY A 138 -46.88 -3.47 -34.68
N GLU A 139 -47.53 -2.40 -35.14
CA GLU A 139 -48.59 -1.62 -34.49
C GLU A 139 -48.33 -0.86 -33.16
N PRO A 140 -48.70 0.45 -33.09
CA PRO A 140 -48.80 1.19 -31.84
C PRO A 140 -50.18 1.02 -31.20
N GLY A 141 -50.26 0.25 -30.12
CA GLY A 141 -51.47 0.09 -29.29
C GLY A 141 -51.77 1.32 -28.42
N SER A 142 -52.02 2.48 -29.05
CA SER A 142 -52.55 3.67 -28.38
C SER A 142 -54.07 3.50 -28.20
N GLU A 143 -54.50 2.82 -27.14
CA GLU A 143 -55.93 2.65 -26.85
C GLU A 143 -56.61 4.03 -26.69
N GLU A 144 -57.61 4.26 -27.54
CA GLU A 144 -58.24 5.55 -27.68
C GLU A 144 -59.00 5.94 -26.40
N ILE A 145 -58.65 7.09 -25.83
CA ILE A 145 -59.63 7.88 -25.07
C ILE A 145 -60.61 8.47 -26.08
N ARG A 146 -61.57 7.65 -26.54
CA ARG A 146 -62.75 8.14 -27.26
C ARG A 146 -63.61 8.92 -26.28
N ALA A 147 -63.40 10.24 -26.27
CA ALA A 147 -64.43 11.18 -25.89
C ALA A 147 -65.61 11.02 -26.86
N SER A 148 -66.56 10.15 -26.52
CA SER A 148 -67.85 10.07 -27.21
C SER A 148 -68.73 11.24 -26.79
N ASP A 149 -68.37 12.43 -27.26
CA ASP A 149 -69.26 13.59 -27.24
C ASP A 149 -70.35 13.45 -28.32
N GLU A 150 -71.58 13.73 -27.89
CA GLU A 150 -72.75 14.16 -28.68
C GLU A 150 -72.97 13.62 -30.12
N VAL A 151 -73.37 12.35 -30.28
CA VAL A 151 -74.20 11.93 -31.44
C VAL A 151 -75.26 10.91 -31.03
N GLY A 152 -76.56 11.18 -31.28
CA GLY A 152 -77.53 10.08 -31.47
C GLY A 152 -79.02 10.26 -31.13
N ASP A 153 -79.45 11.13 -30.20
CA ASP A 153 -80.81 11.03 -29.61
C ASP A 153 -81.99 11.39 -30.55
N ARG A 154 -81.75 11.94 -31.74
CA ARG A 154 -82.82 12.48 -32.60
C ARG A 154 -83.66 11.42 -33.35
N ASP A 155 -83.19 10.19 -33.52
CA ASP A 155 -83.88 9.23 -34.42
C ASP A 155 -84.65 8.09 -33.70
N HIS A 156 -84.40 7.87 -32.40
CA HIS A 156 -85.07 6.80 -31.64
C HIS A 156 -86.47 7.18 -31.09
N ARG A 157 -86.86 8.46 -31.11
CA ARG A 157 -88.21 8.89 -30.68
C ARG A 157 -89.32 8.40 -31.61
N LYS A 158 -89.15 8.52 -32.93
CA LYS A 158 -90.23 8.29 -33.92
C LYS A 158 -90.78 6.86 -33.93
N PRO A 159 -89.98 5.78 -33.77
CA PRO A 159 -90.52 4.41 -33.67
C PRO A 159 -91.25 4.16 -32.35
N GLN A 160 -90.83 4.79 -31.26
CA GLN A 160 -91.39 4.60 -29.93
C GLN A 160 -92.78 5.26 -29.80
N GLU A 161 -92.95 6.46 -30.35
CA GLU A 161 -94.25 7.15 -30.42
C GLU A 161 -95.28 6.35 -31.22
N LYS A 162 -94.89 5.77 -32.36
CA LYS A 162 -95.76 4.87 -33.16
C LYS A 162 -96.17 3.61 -32.39
N LYS A 163 -95.32 3.07 -31.51
CA LYS A 163 -95.69 1.95 -30.62
C LYS A 163 -96.66 2.38 -29.52
N LYS A 164 -96.44 3.54 -28.88
CA LYS A 164 -97.35 4.10 -27.86
C LYS A 164 -98.74 4.39 -28.43
N ALA A 165 -98.84 5.02 -29.60
CA ALA A 165 -100.11 5.28 -30.27
C ALA A 165 -100.90 3.99 -30.60
N LYS A 166 -100.22 2.93 -31.04
CA LYS A 166 -100.85 1.62 -31.28
C LYS A 166 -101.26 0.89 -29.98
N GLY A 167 -100.58 1.14 -28.87
CA GLY A 167 -100.96 0.65 -27.53
C GLY A 167 -102.25 1.29 -27.05
N LEU A 168 -102.27 2.64 -27.02
CA LEU A 168 -103.44 3.44 -26.65
C LEU A 168 -104.70 3.05 -27.45
N GLY A 169 -104.56 2.84 -28.76
CA GLY A 169 -105.68 2.38 -29.60
C GLY A 169 -106.32 1.07 -29.12
N LYS A 170 -105.53 0.12 -28.61
CA LYS A 170 -106.05 -1.15 -28.06
C LYS A 170 -106.73 -0.96 -26.70
N GLU A 171 -106.16 -0.13 -25.83
CA GLU A 171 -106.77 0.20 -24.53
C GLU A 171 -108.10 0.94 -24.69
N ILE A 172 -108.18 1.88 -25.63
CA ILE A 172 -109.42 2.59 -25.98
C ILE A 172 -110.50 1.59 -26.45
N THR A 173 -110.15 0.63 -27.32
CA THR A 173 -111.08 -0.42 -27.75
C THR A 173 -111.57 -1.28 -26.57
N LEU A 174 -110.67 -1.70 -25.68
CA LEU A 174 -110.99 -2.53 -24.51
C LEU A 174 -111.88 -1.77 -23.50
N LEU A 175 -111.61 -0.49 -23.27
CA LEU A 175 -112.43 0.37 -22.43
C LEU A 175 -113.83 0.53 -23.02
N MET A 176 -113.93 0.81 -24.33
CA MET A 176 -115.22 0.92 -25.03
C MET A 176 -116.04 -0.37 -24.92
N GLN A 177 -115.41 -1.53 -25.08
CA GLN A 177 -116.06 -2.84 -24.93
C GLN A 177 -116.59 -3.05 -23.50
N THR A 178 -115.84 -2.63 -22.49
CA THR A 178 -116.25 -2.74 -21.07
C THR A 178 -117.41 -1.80 -20.75
N LEU A 179 -117.42 -0.58 -21.28
CA LEU A 179 -118.53 0.37 -21.12
C LEU A 179 -119.80 -0.07 -21.86
N ASN A 180 -119.67 -0.87 -22.93
CA ASN A 180 -120.81 -1.44 -23.63
C ASN A 180 -121.48 -2.60 -22.87
N THR A 181 -120.76 -3.27 -21.95
CA THR A 181 -121.34 -4.33 -21.09
C THR A 181 -122.10 -3.82 -19.86
N LEU A 182 -122.06 -2.51 -19.58
CA LEU A 182 -122.78 -1.88 -18.48
C LEU A 182 -124.16 -1.41 -18.96
N SER A 183 -125.18 -1.58 -18.12
CA SER A 183 -126.58 -1.43 -18.54
C SER A 183 -127.11 -0.01 -18.32
N THR A 184 -126.69 0.63 -17.22
CA THR A 184 -127.14 1.97 -16.84
C THR A 184 -126.10 3.04 -17.20
N PRO A 185 -126.50 4.30 -17.50
CA PRO A 185 -125.55 5.39 -17.69
C PRO A 185 -124.76 5.70 -16.41
N GLU A 186 -125.35 5.50 -15.23
CA GLU A 186 -124.70 5.66 -13.92
C GLU A 186 -123.54 4.67 -13.73
N GLU A 187 -123.71 3.39 -14.09
CA GLU A 187 -122.63 2.40 -14.07
C GLU A 187 -121.46 2.78 -14.98
N LYS A 188 -121.75 3.27 -16.19
CA LYS A 188 -120.72 3.69 -17.17
C LYS A 188 -119.93 4.89 -16.64
N LEU A 189 -120.62 5.86 -16.02
CA LEU A 189 -119.99 6.99 -15.38
C LEU A 189 -119.11 6.56 -14.20
N ALA A 190 -119.61 5.68 -13.32
CA ALA A 190 -118.83 5.15 -12.19
C ALA A 190 -117.58 4.38 -12.65
N ALA A 191 -117.68 3.57 -13.70
CA ALA A 191 -116.56 2.85 -14.30
C ALA A 191 -115.51 3.80 -14.91
N LEU A 192 -115.94 4.85 -15.61
CA LEU A 192 -115.06 5.91 -16.13
C LEU A 192 -114.35 6.67 -15.00
N CYS A 193 -115.09 7.09 -13.96
CA CYS A 193 -114.52 7.76 -12.79
C CYS A 193 -113.48 6.88 -12.09
N LYS A 194 -113.75 5.58 -11.92
CA LYS A 194 -112.79 4.62 -11.37
C LYS A 194 -111.54 4.50 -12.23
N LYS A 195 -111.67 4.34 -13.55
CA LYS A 195 -110.53 4.27 -14.48
C LYS A 195 -109.70 5.55 -14.50
N TYR A 196 -110.35 6.71 -14.41
CA TYR A 196 -109.66 8.00 -14.31
C TYR A 196 -108.89 8.16 -12.98
N ALA A 197 -109.46 7.68 -11.87
CA ALA A 197 -108.79 7.67 -10.57
C ALA A 197 -107.57 6.73 -10.55
N GLU A 198 -107.70 5.51 -11.09
CA GLU A 198 -106.59 4.55 -11.27
C GLU A 198 -105.44 5.17 -12.07
N LEU A 199 -105.75 5.81 -13.21
CA LEU A 199 -104.75 6.48 -14.07
C LEU A 199 -104.06 7.67 -13.36
N LEU A 200 -104.80 8.45 -12.57
CA LEU A 200 -104.24 9.55 -11.78
C LEU A 200 -103.29 9.06 -10.70
N GLU A 201 -103.60 7.92 -10.07
CA GLU A 201 -102.76 7.29 -9.06
C GLU A 201 -101.50 6.67 -9.69
N GLU A 202 -101.63 5.97 -10.81
CA GLU A 202 -100.49 5.44 -11.57
C GLU A 202 -99.55 6.55 -12.05
N HIS A 203 -100.09 7.67 -12.53
CA HIS A 203 -99.30 8.86 -12.90
C HIS A 203 -98.56 9.45 -11.68
N ARG A 204 -99.24 9.59 -10.52
CA ARG A 204 -98.60 10.04 -9.27
C ARG A 204 -97.49 9.10 -8.81
N ASN A 205 -97.70 7.79 -8.90
CA ASN A 205 -96.71 6.79 -8.50
C ASN A 205 -95.51 6.76 -9.46
N SER A 206 -95.75 6.81 -10.77
CA SER A 206 -94.71 6.97 -11.80
C SER A 206 -93.90 8.26 -11.58
N GLN A 207 -94.55 9.37 -11.21
CA GLN A 207 -93.87 10.63 -10.92
C GLN A 207 -93.00 10.56 -9.65
N LYS A 208 -93.44 9.86 -8.59
CA LYS A 208 -92.61 9.58 -7.40
C LYS A 208 -91.38 8.75 -7.78
N GLN A 209 -91.57 7.70 -8.57
CA GLN A 209 -90.48 6.80 -8.96
C GLN A 209 -89.47 7.47 -9.90
N MET A 210 -89.93 8.32 -10.82
CA MET A 210 -89.06 9.17 -11.65
C MET A 210 -88.18 10.09 -10.79
N LYS A 211 -88.74 10.78 -9.79
CA LYS A 211 -87.97 11.62 -8.85
C LYS A 211 -86.96 10.81 -8.03
N LEU A 212 -87.33 9.61 -7.59
CA LEU A 212 -86.42 8.71 -6.86
C LEU A 212 -85.24 8.26 -7.73
N LEU A 213 -85.51 7.85 -8.98
CA LEU A 213 -84.49 7.45 -9.94
C LEU A 213 -83.58 8.62 -10.32
N GLN A 214 -84.13 9.82 -10.52
CA GLN A 214 -83.34 11.03 -10.77
C GLN A 214 -82.40 11.36 -9.61
N LYS A 215 -82.86 11.23 -8.35
CA LYS A 215 -82.00 11.39 -7.17
C LYS A 215 -80.90 10.33 -7.13
N LYS A 216 -81.23 9.07 -7.41
CA LYS A 216 -80.24 7.97 -7.46
C LYS A 216 -79.22 8.16 -8.58
N GLN A 217 -79.64 8.65 -9.75
CA GLN A 217 -78.74 9.00 -10.85
C GLN A 217 -77.75 10.10 -10.42
N SER A 218 -78.23 11.16 -9.77
CA SER A 218 -77.37 12.24 -9.25
C SER A 218 -76.36 11.73 -8.21
N GLN A 219 -76.76 10.78 -7.35
CA GLN A 219 -75.85 10.17 -6.37
C GLN A 219 -74.78 9.31 -7.05
N LEU A 220 -75.16 8.45 -8.00
CA LEU A 220 -74.22 7.61 -8.75
C LEU A 220 -73.22 8.45 -9.57
N VAL A 221 -73.62 9.60 -10.10
CA VAL A 221 -72.70 10.53 -10.78
C VAL A 221 -71.67 11.09 -9.80
N GLN A 222 -72.09 11.54 -8.62
CA GLN A 222 -71.20 12.06 -7.57
C GLN A 222 -70.22 10.98 -7.07
N GLU A 223 -70.70 9.75 -6.83
CA GLU A 223 -69.88 8.62 -6.42
C GLU A 223 -68.85 8.24 -7.50
N LYS A 224 -69.26 8.18 -8.76
CA LYS A 224 -68.38 7.92 -9.91
C LYS A 224 -67.29 9.00 -10.06
N ASP A 225 -67.62 10.27 -9.87
CA ASP A 225 -66.63 11.36 -9.92
C ASP A 225 -65.70 11.37 -8.69
N HIS A 226 -66.21 11.00 -7.52
CA HIS A 226 -65.40 10.80 -6.31
C HIS A 226 -64.37 9.67 -6.50
N LEU A 227 -64.82 8.47 -6.89
CA LEU A 227 -63.96 7.31 -7.17
C LEU A 227 -62.93 7.60 -8.28
N ARG A 228 -63.31 8.35 -9.32
CA ARG A 228 -62.37 8.82 -10.37
C ARG A 228 -61.27 9.73 -9.79
N GLY A 229 -61.61 10.60 -8.84
CA GLY A 229 -60.65 11.41 -8.11
C GLY A 229 -59.70 10.58 -7.25
N GLU A 230 -60.20 9.56 -6.57
CA GLU A 230 -59.38 8.64 -5.77
C GLU A 230 -58.44 7.80 -6.62
N HIS A 231 -58.95 7.20 -7.71
CA HIS A 231 -58.13 6.49 -8.70
C HIS A 231 -56.99 7.36 -9.24
N SER A 232 -57.27 8.63 -9.56
CA SER A 232 -56.25 9.56 -10.06
C SER A 232 -55.16 9.84 -9.02
N LYS A 233 -55.52 9.96 -7.73
CA LYS A 233 -54.54 10.07 -6.63
C LYS A 233 -53.72 8.79 -6.46
N ALA A 234 -54.36 7.62 -6.55
CA ALA A 234 -53.71 6.33 -6.44
C ALA A 234 -52.67 6.10 -7.54
N VAL A 235 -52.98 6.48 -8.79
CA VAL A 235 -52.03 6.44 -9.92
C VAL A 235 -50.81 7.33 -9.65
N LEU A 236 -51.00 8.57 -9.18
CA LEU A 236 -49.89 9.47 -8.85
C LEU A 236 -49.00 8.92 -7.71
N ALA A 237 -49.61 8.34 -6.68
CA ALA A 237 -48.89 7.67 -5.59
C ALA A 237 -48.08 6.46 -6.11
N ARG A 238 -48.68 5.65 -6.99
CA ARG A 238 -48.01 4.51 -7.63
C ARG A 238 -46.78 4.96 -8.43
N SER A 239 -46.92 5.97 -9.29
CA SER A 239 -45.79 6.51 -10.07
C SER A 239 -44.67 7.06 -9.20
N LYS A 240 -44.99 7.72 -8.07
CA LYS A 240 -43.98 8.20 -7.11
C LYS A 240 -43.22 7.05 -6.45
N LEU A 241 -43.93 6.00 -6.02
CA LEU A 241 -43.30 4.79 -5.45
C LEU A 241 -42.47 4.04 -6.49
N GLU A 242 -42.94 3.93 -7.74
CA GLU A 242 -42.16 3.33 -8.83
C GLU A 242 -40.84 4.07 -9.10
N SER A 243 -40.83 5.42 -9.08
CA SER A 243 -39.58 6.19 -9.21
C SER A 243 -38.64 5.93 -8.03
N LEU A 244 -39.16 5.98 -6.80
CA LEU A 244 -38.38 5.78 -5.59
C LEU A 244 -37.77 4.37 -5.54
N CYS A 245 -38.52 3.34 -5.95
CA CYS A 245 -38.00 1.98 -6.10
C CYS A 245 -36.89 1.89 -7.16
N ARG A 246 -37.03 2.56 -8.31
CA ARG A 246 -35.98 2.61 -9.35
C ARG A 246 -34.73 3.36 -8.91
N GLU A 247 -34.88 4.36 -8.04
CA GLU A 247 -33.77 5.12 -7.42
C GLU A 247 -33.07 4.29 -6.36
N LEU A 248 -33.81 3.68 -5.44
CA LEU A 248 -33.27 2.78 -4.42
C LEU A 248 -32.55 1.57 -5.03
N GLN A 249 -33.08 1.01 -6.12
CA GLN A 249 -32.42 -0.06 -6.88
C GLN A 249 -31.14 0.42 -7.60
N ARG A 250 -31.09 1.67 -8.08
CA ARG A 250 -29.86 2.26 -8.63
C ARG A 250 -28.81 2.45 -7.54
N HIS A 251 -29.19 3.03 -6.41
CA HIS A 251 -28.29 3.23 -5.27
C HIS A 251 -27.74 1.90 -4.73
N ASN A 252 -28.58 0.87 -4.61
CA ASN A 252 -28.14 -0.47 -4.22
C ASN A 252 -27.20 -1.16 -5.23
N ARG A 253 -27.22 -0.77 -6.51
CA ARG A 253 -26.23 -1.23 -7.50
C ARG A 253 -24.93 -0.45 -7.35
N SER A 254 -24.99 0.88 -7.33
CA SER A 254 -23.82 1.76 -7.10
C SER A 254 -23.05 1.34 -5.84
N LEU A 255 -23.73 1.18 -4.71
CA LEU A 255 -23.11 0.81 -3.44
C LEU A 255 -22.44 -0.58 -3.46
N LYS A 256 -22.98 -1.53 -4.26
CA LYS A 256 -22.33 -2.84 -4.47
C LYS A 256 -21.12 -2.73 -5.38
N GLU A 257 -21.23 -1.96 -6.45
CA GLU A 257 -20.14 -1.69 -7.41
C GLU A 257 -18.98 -0.95 -6.71
N GLU A 258 -19.27 0.10 -5.95
CA GLU A 258 -18.32 0.83 -5.08
C GLU A 258 -17.71 -0.04 -3.99
N GLY A 259 -18.49 -0.95 -3.38
CA GLY A 259 -17.99 -1.90 -2.38
C GLY A 259 -16.99 -2.90 -2.97
N VAL A 260 -17.29 -3.44 -4.15
CA VAL A 260 -16.35 -4.29 -4.91
C VAL A 260 -15.13 -3.50 -5.38
N GLN A 261 -15.32 -2.25 -5.80
CA GLN A 261 -14.24 -1.39 -6.28
C GLN A 261 -13.27 -1.02 -5.16
N ARG A 262 -13.77 -0.59 -3.99
CA ARG A 262 -12.94 -0.34 -2.79
C ARG A 262 -12.16 -1.59 -2.35
N ALA A 263 -12.79 -2.77 -2.39
CA ALA A 263 -12.11 -4.02 -2.03
C ALA A 263 -10.92 -4.33 -2.98
N ARG A 264 -11.04 -4.01 -4.27
CA ARG A 264 -9.94 -4.13 -5.25
C ARG A 264 -8.82 -3.13 -4.97
N GLU A 265 -9.18 -1.86 -4.74
CA GLU A 265 -8.22 -0.79 -4.46
C GLU A 265 -7.42 -1.05 -3.17
N GLU A 266 -8.07 -1.59 -2.13
CA GLU A 266 -7.38 -2.02 -0.90
C GLU A 266 -6.46 -3.22 -1.16
N GLU A 267 -6.88 -4.19 -1.99
CA GLU A 267 -6.05 -5.33 -2.37
C GLU A 267 -4.83 -4.89 -3.22
N GLU A 268 -5.00 -3.91 -4.11
CA GLU A 268 -3.92 -3.32 -4.91
C GLU A 268 -2.93 -2.55 -4.01
N LYS A 269 -3.40 -1.67 -3.12
CA LYS A 269 -2.54 -1.01 -2.12
C LYS A 269 -1.77 -2.02 -1.26
N ARG A 270 -2.42 -3.11 -0.84
CA ARG A 270 -1.76 -4.20 -0.09
C ARG A 270 -0.67 -4.88 -0.92
N LYS A 271 -0.90 -5.12 -2.21
CA LYS A 271 0.11 -5.68 -3.14
C LYS A 271 1.26 -4.71 -3.37
N GLU A 272 0.99 -3.42 -3.56
CA GLU A 272 2.00 -2.37 -3.71
C GLU A 272 2.91 -2.28 -2.49
N VAL A 273 2.33 -2.16 -1.29
CA VAL A 273 3.10 -2.13 -0.03
C VAL A 273 3.92 -3.42 0.16
N THR A 274 3.34 -4.60 -0.12
CA THR A 274 4.06 -5.88 -0.03
C THR A 274 5.21 -5.96 -1.03
N SER A 275 4.99 -5.51 -2.27
CA SER A 275 5.99 -5.44 -3.33
C SER A 275 7.12 -4.48 -2.97
N HIS A 276 6.78 -3.29 -2.46
CA HIS A 276 7.74 -2.29 -2.00
C HIS A 276 8.65 -2.86 -0.89
N PHE A 277 8.07 -3.44 0.17
CA PHE A 277 8.84 -4.09 1.23
C PHE A 277 9.75 -5.21 0.69
N GLN A 278 9.28 -6.02 -0.26
CA GLN A 278 10.09 -7.07 -0.86
C GLN A 278 11.26 -6.52 -1.69
N VAL A 279 11.04 -5.43 -2.44
CA VAL A 279 12.11 -4.73 -3.19
C VAL A 279 13.13 -4.15 -2.23
N THR A 280 12.71 -3.37 -1.22
CA THR A 280 13.63 -2.77 -0.24
C THR A 280 14.45 -3.84 0.50
N LEU A 281 13.83 -4.97 0.86
CA LEU A 281 14.53 -6.08 1.51
C LEU A 281 15.58 -6.72 0.60
N ASN A 282 15.27 -6.90 -0.69
CA ASN A 282 16.23 -7.39 -1.69
C ASN A 282 17.39 -6.38 -1.90
N ASP A 283 17.10 -5.07 -1.91
CA ASP A 283 18.11 -4.03 -2.05
C ASP A 283 19.07 -4.00 -0.85
N ILE A 284 18.56 -4.17 0.37
CA ILE A 284 19.38 -4.30 1.59
C ILE A 284 20.28 -5.54 1.52
N GLN A 285 19.73 -6.69 1.09
CA GLN A 285 20.51 -7.91 0.90
C GLN A 285 21.63 -7.70 -0.13
N LEU A 286 21.31 -7.08 -1.27
CA LEU A 286 22.29 -6.76 -2.31
C LEU A 286 23.38 -5.79 -1.79
N GLN A 287 23.04 -4.79 -0.99
CA GLN A 287 24.02 -3.90 -0.36
C GLN A 287 24.94 -4.65 0.61
N MET A 288 24.40 -5.57 1.43
CA MET A 288 25.20 -6.42 2.32
C MET A 288 26.16 -7.32 1.54
N GLU A 289 25.71 -7.95 0.46
CA GLU A 289 26.53 -8.77 -0.41
C GLU A 289 27.65 -7.96 -1.06
N GLN A 290 27.33 -6.81 -1.66
CA GLN A 290 28.33 -5.91 -2.25
C GLN A 290 29.34 -5.41 -1.21
N HIS A 291 28.91 -5.09 0.01
CA HIS A 291 29.83 -4.69 1.09
C HIS A 291 30.77 -5.84 1.47
N ASN A 292 30.25 -7.06 1.61
CA ASN A 292 31.06 -8.25 1.91
C ASN A 292 32.06 -8.57 0.77
N GLU A 293 31.65 -8.39 -0.49
CA GLU A 293 32.52 -8.55 -1.66
C GLU A 293 33.65 -7.51 -1.67
N ARG A 294 33.34 -6.22 -1.47
CA ARG A 294 34.34 -5.14 -1.35
C ARG A 294 35.32 -5.41 -0.20
N ASN A 295 34.81 -5.85 0.95
CA ASN A 295 35.64 -6.17 2.11
C ASN A 295 36.56 -7.38 1.85
N SER A 296 36.07 -8.38 1.14
CA SER A 296 36.86 -9.55 0.71
C SER A 296 37.98 -9.16 -0.27
N LYS A 297 37.69 -8.27 -1.24
CA LYS A 297 38.70 -7.70 -2.15
C LYS A 297 39.78 -6.93 -1.39
N LEU A 298 39.41 -6.07 -0.45
CA LEU A 298 40.37 -5.35 0.40
C LEU A 298 41.24 -6.30 1.24
N ARG A 299 40.69 -7.41 1.75
CA ARG A 299 41.51 -8.43 2.44
C ARG A 299 42.50 -9.12 1.50
N GLN A 300 42.08 -9.44 0.27
CA GLN A 300 42.96 -10.00 -0.75
C GLN A 300 44.09 -9.01 -1.12
N GLU A 301 43.77 -7.75 -1.40
CA GLU A 301 44.75 -6.72 -1.73
C GLU A 301 45.76 -6.49 -0.60
N ASN A 302 45.32 -6.47 0.66
CA ASN A 302 46.22 -6.41 1.81
C ASN A 302 47.13 -7.64 1.92
N MET A 303 46.62 -8.84 1.62
CA MET A 303 47.42 -10.06 1.61
C MET A 303 48.46 -10.04 0.48
N GLU A 304 48.11 -9.59 -0.72
CA GLU A 304 49.04 -9.40 -1.84
C GLU A 304 50.12 -8.36 -1.53
N LEU A 305 49.76 -7.24 -0.88
CA LEU A 305 50.71 -6.21 -0.45
C LEU A 305 51.68 -6.74 0.62
N ALA A 306 51.18 -7.50 1.60
CA ALA A 306 52.02 -8.16 2.60
C ALA A 306 52.98 -9.18 1.95
N GLU A 307 52.53 -9.94 0.95
CA GLU A 307 53.38 -10.87 0.21
C GLU A 307 54.46 -10.14 -0.62
N ARG A 308 54.12 -8.99 -1.24
CA ARG A 308 55.08 -8.14 -1.96
C ARG A 308 56.14 -7.56 -1.02
N LEU A 309 55.74 -7.09 0.17
CA LEU A 309 56.67 -6.62 1.20
C LEU A 309 57.59 -7.76 1.70
N LYS A 310 57.04 -8.95 1.93
CA LYS A 310 57.83 -10.14 2.33
C LYS A 310 58.89 -10.49 1.27
N LYS A 311 58.51 -10.55 0.00
CA LYS A 311 59.44 -10.79 -1.13
C LYS A 311 60.52 -9.72 -1.24
N LEU A 312 60.18 -8.45 -0.92
CA LEU A 312 61.16 -7.37 -0.91
C LEU A 312 62.17 -7.54 0.23
N ILE A 313 61.73 -7.89 1.44
CA ILE A 313 62.61 -8.19 2.58
C ILE A 313 63.55 -9.36 2.24
N GLU A 314 63.01 -10.47 1.73
CA GLU A 314 63.80 -11.65 1.30
C GLU A 314 64.87 -11.28 0.24
N GLN A 315 64.58 -10.35 -0.67
CA GLN A 315 65.55 -9.83 -1.64
C GLN A 315 66.64 -8.96 -1.00
N TYR A 316 66.31 -8.16 0.02
CA TYR A 316 67.29 -7.37 0.76
C TYR A 316 68.20 -8.26 1.62
N GLU A 317 67.65 -9.25 2.34
CA GLU A 317 68.41 -10.24 3.11
C GLU A 317 69.40 -10.99 2.22
N LEU A 318 68.96 -11.48 1.06
CA LEU A 318 69.83 -12.16 0.08
C LEU A 318 70.94 -11.24 -0.48
N ARG A 319 70.64 -9.94 -0.65
CA ARG A 319 71.63 -8.94 -1.09
C ARG A 319 72.62 -8.61 0.01
N GLU A 320 72.17 -8.48 1.25
CA GLU A 320 73.02 -8.26 2.41
C GLU A 320 73.98 -9.43 2.59
N GLU A 321 73.48 -10.68 2.56
CA GLU A 321 74.31 -11.90 2.51
C GLU A 321 75.39 -11.86 1.42
N HIS A 322 75.06 -11.37 0.22
CA HIS A 322 76.02 -11.26 -0.88
C HIS A 322 77.10 -10.20 -0.60
N ILE A 323 76.70 -9.03 -0.09
CA ILE A 323 77.63 -7.96 0.32
C ILE A 323 78.57 -8.48 1.42
N ASP A 324 78.03 -9.22 2.39
CA ASP A 324 78.78 -9.86 3.47
C ASP A 324 79.84 -10.85 2.95
N LYS A 325 79.47 -11.67 1.96
CA LYS A 325 80.39 -12.61 1.29
C LYS A 325 81.49 -11.86 0.52
N VAL A 326 81.15 -10.75 -0.15
CA VAL A 326 82.13 -9.88 -0.83
C VAL A 326 83.05 -9.18 0.16
N PHE A 327 82.53 -8.69 1.28
CA PHE A 327 83.31 -8.02 2.33
C PHE A 327 84.32 -8.99 2.96
N LYS A 328 83.87 -10.20 3.36
CA LYS A 328 84.73 -11.29 3.84
C LYS A 328 85.82 -11.66 2.82
N HIS A 329 85.47 -11.72 1.52
CA HIS A 329 86.46 -11.96 0.47
C HIS A 329 87.49 -10.82 0.35
N LYS A 330 87.06 -9.56 0.49
CA LYS A 330 87.95 -8.38 0.45
C LYS A 330 88.86 -8.29 1.66
N ASP A 331 88.36 -8.62 2.85
CA ASP A 331 89.17 -8.67 4.07
C ASP A 331 90.25 -9.76 3.98
N LEU A 332 89.90 -10.98 3.55
CA LEU A 332 90.88 -12.04 3.27
C LEU A 332 91.90 -11.65 2.17
N GLN A 333 91.47 -10.90 1.15
CA GLN A 333 92.37 -10.36 0.13
C GLN A 333 93.34 -9.32 0.71
N GLN A 334 92.88 -8.45 1.62
CA GLN A 334 93.70 -7.46 2.31
C GLN A 334 94.73 -8.13 3.23
N GLN A 335 94.29 -9.07 4.08
CA GLN A 335 95.18 -9.86 4.94
C GLN A 335 96.30 -10.56 4.14
N LEU A 336 95.98 -11.08 2.94
CA LEU A 336 96.98 -11.68 2.05
C LEU A 336 97.98 -10.67 1.48
N VAL A 337 97.58 -9.43 1.22
CA VAL A 337 98.48 -8.35 0.78
C VAL A 337 99.36 -7.88 1.92
N ASP A 338 98.80 -7.70 3.12
CA ASP A 338 99.54 -7.26 4.31
C ASP A 338 100.57 -8.30 4.74
N ALA A 339 100.23 -9.60 4.71
CA ALA A 339 101.17 -10.68 4.96
C ALA A 339 102.32 -10.72 3.94
N LYS A 340 102.05 -10.45 2.65
CA LYS A 340 103.11 -10.33 1.62
C LYS A 340 103.99 -9.10 1.82
N LEU A 341 103.41 -8.00 2.28
CA LEU A 341 104.16 -6.78 2.60
C LEU A 341 105.07 -7.00 3.81
N GLN A 342 104.57 -7.65 4.87
CA GLN A 342 105.36 -8.04 6.04
C GLN A 342 106.52 -8.97 5.63
N GLN A 343 106.24 -10.01 4.85
CA GLN A 343 107.27 -10.92 4.33
C GLN A 343 108.35 -10.17 3.52
N ALA A 344 107.96 -9.19 2.69
CA ALA A 344 108.91 -8.37 1.93
C ALA A 344 109.73 -7.42 2.82
N GLN A 345 109.12 -6.84 3.86
CA GLN A 345 109.80 -6.00 4.86
C GLN A 345 110.79 -6.81 5.70
N GLU A 346 110.43 -8.04 6.09
CA GLU A 346 111.33 -8.97 6.80
C GLU A 346 112.54 -9.34 5.93
N MET A 347 112.33 -9.72 4.65
CA MET A 347 113.43 -9.98 3.71
C MET A 347 114.32 -8.75 3.48
N LEU A 348 113.75 -7.54 3.41
CA LEU A 348 114.51 -6.30 3.29
C LEU A 348 115.35 -6.06 4.55
N LYS A 349 114.76 -6.19 5.73
CA LYS A 349 115.45 -6.04 7.02
C LYS A 349 116.57 -7.07 7.17
N GLU A 350 116.35 -8.34 6.81
CA GLU A 350 117.43 -9.34 6.79
C GLU A 350 118.57 -8.95 5.84
N ALA A 351 118.25 -8.39 4.66
CA ALA A 351 119.25 -7.93 3.70
C ALA A 351 120.01 -6.69 4.22
N GLU A 352 119.33 -5.74 4.86
CA GLU A 352 119.95 -4.60 5.54
C GLU A 352 120.86 -5.05 6.69
N GLU A 353 120.43 -6.01 7.51
CA GLU A 353 121.26 -6.58 8.57
C GLU A 353 122.45 -7.38 8.00
N ARG A 354 122.29 -8.13 6.91
CA ARG A 354 123.40 -8.78 6.19
C ARG A 354 124.42 -7.73 5.71
N HIS A 355 123.96 -6.68 5.02
CA HIS A 355 124.79 -5.58 4.55
C HIS A 355 125.45 -4.78 5.70
N GLN A 356 124.77 -4.65 6.84
CA GLN A 356 125.33 -4.00 8.02
C GLN A 356 126.42 -4.87 8.66
N ARG A 357 126.23 -6.19 8.77
CA ARG A 357 127.28 -7.14 9.17
C ARG A 357 128.49 -7.08 8.23
N GLU A 358 128.27 -7.01 6.91
CA GLU A 358 129.32 -6.83 5.90
C GLU A 358 130.06 -5.50 6.07
N LYS A 359 129.34 -4.39 6.28
CA LYS A 359 129.93 -3.07 6.57
C LYS A 359 130.75 -3.07 7.86
N GLU A 360 130.27 -3.71 8.93
CA GLU A 360 130.98 -3.82 10.19
C GLU A 360 132.23 -4.68 10.05
N PHE A 361 132.16 -5.79 9.31
CA PHE A 361 133.31 -6.61 8.94
C PHE A 361 134.38 -5.81 8.16
N VAL A 362 133.97 -4.96 7.21
CA VAL A 362 134.89 -4.06 6.50
C VAL A 362 135.44 -2.95 7.40
N ARG A 363 134.65 -2.42 8.34
CA ARG A 363 135.04 -1.31 9.23
C ARG A 363 135.92 -1.76 10.41
N LEU A 364 135.79 -3.02 10.85
CA LEU A 364 136.66 -3.67 11.84
C LEU A 364 137.95 -4.23 11.23
N ARG A 365 138.13 -4.12 9.89
CA ARG A 365 139.41 -4.41 9.24
C ARG A 365 140.46 -3.38 9.71
N PRO A 366 141.57 -3.80 10.35
CA PRO A 366 142.57 -2.84 10.81
C PRO A 366 143.22 -2.10 9.63
N GLN A 367 143.22 -0.76 9.69
CA GLN A 367 144.33 -0.01 9.08
C GLN A 367 145.52 -0.14 10.04
N GLY A 368 146.41 -1.11 9.80
CA GLY A 368 147.50 -1.39 10.72
C GLY A 368 148.48 -2.44 10.23
N CYS A 369 149.63 -1.94 9.75
CA CYS A 369 150.92 -2.61 9.55
C CYS A 369 151.16 -3.31 8.20
N GLY A 370 152.17 -2.82 7.49
CA GLY A 370 152.59 -3.33 6.19
C GLY A 370 153.88 -4.16 6.21
N ARG A 371 154.21 -4.62 5.01
CA ARG A 371 155.51 -4.99 4.42
C ARG A 371 155.20 -5.26 2.93
N ASP A 372 155.93 -4.76 1.95
CA ASP A 372 157.19 -3.98 1.96
C ASP A 372 157.03 -2.60 1.28
#